data_AF-A0A6I7NKF2-F1
#
_entry.id   AF-A0A6I7NKF2-F1
#
_cell.length_a   1.000
_cell.length_b   1.000
_cell.length_c   1.000
_cell.angle_alpha   90.00
_cell.angle_beta   90.00
_cell.angle_gamma   90.00
#
_symmetry.space_group_name_H-M   'P 1'
#
loop_
_entity.id
_entity.type
_entity.pdbx_description
1 polymer ?
#
loop_
_entity_poly.entity_id
_entity_poly.type
_entity_poly.pdbx_seq_one_letter_code
_entity_poly.pdbx_strand_id
1 'polypeptide(L)'
;MKRLNFTLDQSTVELLNKLSEKYYEGNKSLTVRAALESLAAREGHDGWVITGYTPLRIDHEANCHSCGTDYDEGNVLFMPVFERGNSPKAIQQIPNEEWVECSTCVEKQ
;
A
#
# COMPACT_ATOMS: atom_id res chain seq x y z
N MET A 1 -16.55 -8.46 21.36
CA MET A 1 -15.82 -9.21 20.30
C MET A 1 -16.71 -10.31 19.75
N LYS A 2 -16.89 -10.41 18.43
CA LYS A 2 -17.54 -11.57 17.79
C LYS A 2 -16.46 -12.61 17.48
N ARG A 3 -16.66 -13.87 17.90
CA ARG A 3 -15.74 -14.98 17.61
C ARG A 3 -16.20 -15.66 16.32
N LEU A 4 -15.32 -15.70 15.32
CA LEU A 4 -15.52 -16.44 14.08
C LEU A 4 -14.68 -17.72 14.13
N ASN A 5 -15.27 -18.83 13.71
CA ASN A 5 -14.56 -20.10 13.60
C ASN A 5 -14.34 -20.39 12.12
N PHE A 6 -13.08 -20.60 11.74
CA PHE A 6 -12.69 -20.98 10.39
C PHE A 6 -12.27 -22.45 10.40
N THR A 7 -12.66 -23.18 9.35
CA THR A 7 -12.13 -24.51 9.09
C THR A 7 -11.08 -24.37 8.00
N LEU A 8 -9.85 -24.74 8.31
CA LEU A 8 -8.70 -24.69 7.40
C LEU A 8 -8.16 -26.10 7.23
N ASP A 9 -7.65 -26.42 6.05
CA ASP A 9 -6.91 -27.66 5.86
C ASP A 9 -5.54 -27.59 6.57
N GLN A 10 -4.93 -28.75 6.78
CA GLN A 10 -3.68 -28.86 7.54
C GLN A 10 -2.53 -28.06 6.92
N SER A 11 -2.44 -28.02 5.58
CA SER A 11 -1.37 -27.29 4.89
C SER A 11 -1.51 -25.77 5.09
N THR A 12 -2.75 -25.27 5.08
CA THR A 12 -3.04 -23.86 5.38
C THR A 12 -2.74 -23.50 6.83
N VAL A 13 -3.01 -24.40 7.79
CA VAL A 13 -2.65 -24.19 9.20
C VAL A 13 -1.13 -24.09 9.38
N GLU A 14 -0.36 -24.93 8.70
CA GLU A 14 1.10 -24.87 8.74
C GLU A 14 1.65 -23.57 8.16
N LEU A 15 1.07 -23.11 7.04
CA LEU A 15 1.43 -21.82 6.45
C LEU A 15 1.12 -20.67 7.41
N LEU A 16 -0.08 -20.66 8.02
CA LEU A 16 -0.47 -19.66 9.00
C LEU A 16 0.50 -19.61 10.19
N ASN A 17 0.93 -20.77 10.70
CA ASN A 17 1.91 -20.85 11.78
C ASN A 17 3.22 -20.18 11.39
N LYS A 18 3.79 -20.56 10.23
CA LYS A 18 5.05 -19.98 9.73
C LYS A 18 4.96 -18.46 9.56
N LEU A 19 3.86 -17.97 8.99
CA LEU A 19 3.64 -16.53 8.80
C LEU A 19 3.48 -15.80 10.12
N SER A 20 2.73 -16.37 11.07
CA SER A 20 2.53 -15.78 12.38
C SER A 20 3.83 -15.68 13.17
N GLU A 21 4.67 -16.71 13.16
CA GLU A 21 5.97 -16.71 13.83
C GLU A 21 6.91 -15.68 13.22
N LYS A 22 6.94 -15.59 11.88
CA LYS A 22 7.86 -14.70 11.17
C LYS A 22 7.51 -13.22 11.30
N TYR A 23 6.22 -12.87 11.31
CA TYR A 23 5.78 -11.48 11.16
C TYR A 23 4.92 -10.95 12.31
N TYR A 24 4.39 -11.83 13.17
CA TYR A 24 3.38 -11.47 14.17
C TYR A 24 3.60 -12.16 15.52
N GLU A 25 4.85 -12.54 15.85
CA GLU A 25 5.23 -13.13 17.14
C GLU A 25 4.41 -14.37 17.53
N GLY A 26 3.99 -15.16 16.54
CA GLY A 26 3.16 -16.36 16.73
C GLY A 26 1.67 -16.07 16.95
N ASN A 27 1.23 -14.80 16.88
CA ASN A 27 -0.17 -14.43 17.06
C ASN A 27 -1.01 -14.69 15.81
N LYS A 28 -1.52 -15.92 15.68
CA LYS A 28 -2.34 -16.37 14.55
C LYS A 28 -3.60 -15.53 14.33
N SER A 29 -4.24 -15.06 15.41
CA SER A 29 -5.47 -14.26 15.31
C SER A 29 -5.17 -12.90 14.67
N LEU A 30 -4.06 -12.27 15.06
CA LEU A 30 -3.59 -11.04 14.44
C LEU A 30 -3.21 -11.27 12.98
N THR A 31 -2.53 -12.37 12.65
CA THR A 31 -2.17 -12.72 11.27
C THR A 31 -3.40 -12.88 10.38
N VAL A 32 -4.42 -13.63 10.83
CA VAL A 32 -5.67 -13.80 10.07
C VAL A 32 -6.38 -12.46 9.90
N ARG A 33 -6.43 -11.63 10.95
CA ARG A 33 -7.03 -10.29 10.86
C ARG A 33 -6.30 -9.41 9.83
N ALA A 34 -4.98 -9.32 9.92
CA ALA A 34 -4.17 -8.52 8.99
C ALA A 34 -4.30 -9.02 7.55
N ALA A 35 -4.37 -10.35 7.35
CA ALA A 35 -4.60 -10.92 6.02
C ALA A 35 -6.00 -10.59 5.48
N LEU A 36 -7.04 -10.67 6.31
CA LEU A 36 -8.41 -10.30 5.92
C LEU A 36 -8.55 -8.80 5.69
N GLU A 37 -7.89 -7.96 6.48
CA GLU A 37 -7.85 -6.51 6.28
C GLU A 37 -7.12 -6.16 4.97
N SER A 38 -5.99 -6.81 4.70
CA SER A 38 -5.24 -6.67 3.45
C SER A 38 -6.01 -7.18 2.24
N LEU A 39 -6.75 -8.28 2.38
CA LEU A 39 -7.64 -8.79 1.34
C LEU A 39 -8.82 -7.86 1.12
N ALA A 40 -9.48 -7.39 2.18
CA ALA A 40 -10.62 -6.47 2.09
C ALA A 40 -10.20 -5.12 1.49
N ALA A 41 -8.98 -4.67 1.79
CA ALA A 41 -8.33 -3.57 1.09
C ALA A 41 -8.27 -3.90 -0.41
N ARG A 42 -7.56 -4.95 -0.81
CA ARG A 42 -7.34 -5.29 -2.23
C ARG A 42 -8.61 -5.61 -3.03
N GLU A 43 -9.58 -6.31 -2.44
CA GLU A 43 -10.83 -6.74 -3.10
C GLU A 43 -11.90 -5.63 -3.09
N GLY A 44 -11.76 -4.62 -2.22
CA GLY A 44 -12.84 -3.70 -1.86
C GLY A 44 -12.46 -2.22 -1.83
N HIS A 45 -11.36 -1.79 -2.46
CA HIS A 45 -11.07 -0.36 -2.55
C HIS A 45 -12.01 0.35 -3.54
N ASP A 46 -12.92 1.13 -2.97
CA ASP A 46 -13.59 2.21 -3.68
C ASP A 46 -12.58 3.32 -3.98
N GLY A 47 -12.01 3.31 -5.19
CA GLY A 47 -11.04 4.32 -5.62
C GLY A 47 -9.86 3.72 -6.37
N TRP A 48 -8.66 4.11 -5.99
CA TRP A 48 -7.38 3.70 -6.58
C TRP A 48 -6.38 3.38 -5.47
N VAL A 49 -5.33 2.63 -5.81
CA VAL A 49 -4.22 2.29 -4.89
C VAL A 49 -2.88 2.60 -5.54
N ILE A 50 -1.87 2.90 -4.73
CA ILE A 50 -0.48 3.00 -5.20
C ILE A 50 0.11 1.59 -5.25
N THR A 51 0.55 1.14 -6.42
CA THR A 51 1.15 -0.19 -6.62
C THR A 51 2.66 -0.16 -6.81
N GLY A 52 3.23 1.03 -6.97
CA GLY A 52 4.65 1.23 -7.12
C GLY A 52 4.98 2.68 -7.39
N TYR A 53 6.23 2.91 -7.76
CA TYR A 53 6.76 4.24 -8.03
C TYR A 53 7.63 4.21 -9.29
N THR A 54 7.55 5.26 -10.10
CA THR A 54 8.41 5.47 -11.26
C THR A 54 9.32 6.68 -11.03
N PRO A 55 10.64 6.58 -11.32
CA PRO A 55 11.53 7.71 -11.16
C PRO A 55 11.24 8.77 -12.24
N LEU A 56 11.16 10.03 -11.82
CA LEU A 56 10.95 11.19 -12.66
C LEU A 56 12.02 12.23 -12.33
N ARG A 57 12.68 12.76 -13.36
CA ARG A 57 13.52 13.95 -13.20
C ARG A 57 12.64 15.18 -13.37
N ILE A 58 12.49 15.96 -12.30
CA ILE A 58 11.65 17.17 -12.32
C ILE A 58 12.35 18.28 -13.10
N ASP A 59 11.58 19.04 -13.88
CA ASP A 59 12.02 20.19 -14.68
C ASP A 59 11.63 21.54 -14.06
N HIS A 60 11.18 21.52 -12.79
CA HIS A 60 10.75 22.66 -12.01
C HIS A 60 10.93 22.36 -10.51
N GLU A 61 10.72 23.35 -9.64
CA GLU A 61 10.69 23.17 -8.19
C GLU A 61 9.46 22.34 -7.78
N ALA A 62 9.66 21.26 -7.06
CA ALA A 62 8.58 20.37 -6.62
C ALA A 62 8.70 20.01 -5.14
N ASN A 63 7.57 19.69 -4.52
CA ASN A 63 7.49 19.35 -3.10
C ASN A 63 7.21 17.86 -2.95
N CYS A 64 7.97 17.19 -2.08
CA CYS A 64 7.63 15.82 -1.70
C CYS A 64 6.27 15.79 -1.00
N HIS A 65 5.33 15.02 -1.53
CA HIS A 65 3.97 14.95 -1.01
C HIS A 65 3.92 14.42 0.43
N SER A 66 4.77 13.44 0.80
CA SER A 66 4.77 12.87 2.15
C SER A 66 5.45 13.73 3.22
N CYS A 67 6.52 14.45 2.88
CA CYS A 67 7.33 15.19 3.89
C CYS A 67 7.38 16.70 3.69
N GLY A 68 6.82 17.23 2.60
CA GLY A 68 6.80 18.66 2.30
C GLY A 68 8.17 19.27 2.04
N THR A 69 9.19 18.46 1.75
CA THR A 69 10.52 18.97 1.42
C THR A 69 10.55 19.46 -0.02
N ASP A 70 11.06 20.68 -0.22
CA ASP A 70 11.31 21.28 -1.53
C ASP A 70 12.50 20.61 -2.22
N TYR A 71 12.38 20.41 -3.53
CA TYR A 71 13.43 19.91 -4.41
C TYR A 71 13.51 20.78 -5.66
N ASP A 72 14.75 21.10 -6.04
CA ASP A 72 15.04 21.95 -7.19
C ASP A 72 14.92 21.18 -8.52
N GLU A 73 14.84 21.95 -9.62
CA GLU A 73 14.93 21.42 -10.97
C GLU A 73 16.14 20.49 -11.15
N GLY A 74 15.92 19.35 -11.81
CA GLY A 74 16.95 18.39 -12.16
C GLY A 74 17.15 17.29 -11.12
N ASN A 75 16.52 17.38 -9.94
CA ASN A 75 16.45 16.29 -8.96
C ASN A 75 15.62 15.11 -9.49
N VAL A 76 15.88 13.91 -8.98
CA VAL A 76 15.09 12.71 -9.27
C VAL A 76 14.15 12.45 -8.10
N LEU A 77 12.84 12.52 -8.37
CA LEU A 77 11.77 12.16 -7.46
C LEU A 77 11.00 10.94 -8.01
N PHE A 78 9.98 10.51 -7.28
CA PHE A 78 9.25 9.28 -7.57
C PHE A 78 7.76 9.56 -7.68
N MET A 79 7.18 9.34 -8.86
CA MET A 79 5.75 9.48 -9.08
C MET A 79 5.05 8.16 -8.75
N PRO A 80 3.97 8.15 -7.95
CA PRO A 80 3.19 6.95 -7.68
C PRO A 80 2.55 6.38 -8.95
N VAL A 81 2.53 5.07 -9.05
CA VAL A 81 1.78 4.34 -10.07
C VAL A 81 0.44 3.92 -9.46
N PHE A 82 -0.65 4.45 -10.00
CA PHE A 82 -2.00 4.15 -9.53
C PHE A 82 -2.60 2.96 -10.27
N GLU A 83 -3.13 2.00 -9.53
CA GLU A 83 -4.00 0.94 -10.05
C GLU A 83 -5.46 1.26 -9.75
N ARG A 84 -6.33 1.06 -10.74
CA ARG A 84 -7.77 1.32 -10.63
C ARG A 84 -8.42 0.24 -9.78
N GLY A 85 -9.10 0.66 -8.72
CA GLY A 85 -9.98 -0.21 -7.93
C GLY A 85 -11.32 -0.49 -8.62
N ASN A 86 -12.25 -1.07 -7.87
CA ASN A 86 -13.53 -1.57 -8.39
C ASN A 86 -14.62 -0.49 -8.54
N SER A 87 -14.39 0.74 -8.05
CA SER A 87 -15.37 1.82 -8.13
C SER A 87 -15.56 2.35 -9.57
N PRO A 88 -16.81 2.58 -10.02
CA PRO A 88 -17.10 3.24 -11.30
C PRO A 88 -16.49 4.64 -11.44
N LYS A 89 -16.17 5.30 -10.31
CA LYS A 89 -15.59 6.64 -10.24
C LYS A 89 -14.11 6.65 -9.86
N ALA A 90 -13.46 5.48 -9.81
CA ALA A 90 -12.07 5.33 -9.39
C ALA A 90 -11.11 6.31 -10.08
N ILE A 91 -11.23 6.45 -11.41
CA ILE A 91 -10.36 7.36 -12.20
C ILE A 91 -10.64 8.83 -11.92
N GLN A 92 -11.91 9.21 -11.71
CA GLN A 92 -12.28 10.61 -11.44
C GLN A 92 -11.80 11.11 -10.07
N GLN A 93 -11.45 10.18 -9.18
CA GLN A 93 -10.97 10.45 -7.84
C GLN A 93 -9.44 10.42 -7.73
N ILE A 94 -8.72 10.12 -8.83
CA ILE A 94 -7.26 10.22 -8.85
C ILE A 94 -6.87 11.69 -8.63
N PRO A 95 -5.84 11.96 -7.81
CA PRO A 95 -5.33 13.31 -7.59
C PRO A 95 -4.95 13.94 -8.93
N ASN A 96 -5.46 15.15 -9.18
CA ASN A 96 -5.13 15.92 -10.38
C ASN A 96 -3.92 16.85 -10.14
N GLU A 97 -3.44 16.90 -8.90
CA GLU A 97 -2.24 17.64 -8.52
C GLU A 97 -1.01 16.76 -8.75
N GLU A 98 0.13 17.39 -8.96
CA GLU A 98 1.38 16.66 -9.07
C GLU A 98 1.70 15.97 -7.75
N TRP A 99 1.82 14.65 -7.80
CA TRP A 99 2.21 13.82 -6.66
C TRP A 99 3.58 13.22 -6.95
N VAL A 100 4.58 13.73 -6.23
CA VAL A 100 5.95 13.20 -6.25
C VAL A 100 6.45 12.92 -4.84
N GLU A 101 7.23 11.87 -4.68
CA GLU A 101 7.82 11.44 -3.41
C GLU A 101 9.34 11.47 -3.49
N CYS A 102 10.01 11.82 -2.40
CA CYS A 102 11.46 11.68 -2.31
C CYS A 102 11.85 10.22 -2.05
N SER A 103 13.09 9.84 -2.38
CA SER A 103 13.59 8.47 -2.18
C SER A 103 13.41 7.98 -0.75
N THR A 104 13.68 8.84 0.24
CA THR A 104 13.54 8.51 1.65
C THR A 104 12.09 8.21 2.06
N CYS A 105 11.10 8.86 1.45
CA CYS A 105 9.69 8.62 1.73
C CYS A 105 9.21 7.33 1.07
N VAL A 106 9.65 7.05 -0.17
CA VAL A 106 9.35 5.80 -0.86
C VAL A 106 9.89 4.58 -0.11
N GLU A 107 11.10 4.67 0.46
CA GLU A 107 11.74 3.55 1.18
C GLU A 107 11.10 3.25 2.55
N LYS A 108 10.33 4.19 3.13
CA LYS A 108 9.74 4.04 4.47
C LYS A 108 8.31 3.48 4.48
N GLN A 109 7.68 3.31 3.31
CA GLN A 109 6.31 2.80 3.19
C GLN A 109 6.22 1.27 3.23
#